data_AF-A0A3N5VCH3-F1
#
_entry.id   AF-A0A3N5VCH3-F1
#
_cell.length_a   1.000
_cell.length_b   1.000
_cell.length_c   1.000
_cell.angle_alpha   90.00
_cell.angle_beta   90.00
_cell.angle_gamma   90.00
#
_symmetry.space_group_name_H-M   'P 1'
#
loop_
_entity.id
_entity.type
_entity.pdbx_description
1 polymer ?
#
loop_
_entity_poly.entity_id
_entity_poly.type
_entity_poly.pdbx_seq_one_letter_code
_entity_poly.pdbx_strand_id
1 'polypeptide(L)'
;MKRRDVEIIQRDGRILVLLAREPLPLSLSQIAREGDFRMSALCDRVGVSERHLRRVFEEGLGISPKEWLRQERMVAARKLLRHGSPIKEVAIDLGFSNAKVFSRDFVSFHGVRPTDFQRKETEHVLRAIAS
;
A
#
# COMPACT_ATOMS: atom_id res chain seq x y z
N MET A 1 -24.04 2.61 -24.71
CA MET A 1 -23.65 1.54 -23.77
C MET A 1 -22.45 2.03 -22.95
N LYS A 2 -22.65 2.67 -21.79
CA LYS A 2 -21.54 3.22 -20.97
C LYS A 2 -21.19 2.22 -19.88
N ARG A 3 -20.42 1.18 -20.20
CA ARG A 3 -20.16 0.05 -19.29
C ARG A 3 -18.64 -0.16 -19.11
N ARG A 4 -18.13 0.32 -17.96
CA ARG A 4 -16.89 -0.09 -17.26
C ARG A 4 -15.58 0.02 -18.06
N ASP A 5 -15.03 1.22 -18.16
CA ASP A 5 -13.66 1.42 -18.71
C ASP A 5 -12.54 1.03 -17.72
N VAL A 6 -12.92 0.71 -16.48
CA VAL A 6 -12.02 0.33 -15.38
C VAL A 6 -12.64 -0.83 -14.60
N GLU A 7 -11.85 -1.88 -14.38
CA GLU A 7 -12.22 -3.04 -13.57
C GLU A 7 -11.03 -3.45 -12.70
N ILE A 8 -11.30 -3.83 -11.45
CA ILE A 8 -10.30 -4.39 -10.54
C ILE A 8 -10.46 -5.90 -10.50
N ILE A 9 -9.36 -6.63 -10.68
CA ILE A 9 -9.33 -8.09 -10.61
C ILE A 9 -8.24 -8.55 -9.64
N GLN A 10 -8.43 -9.75 -9.09
CA GLN A 10 -7.42 -10.43 -8.29
C GLN A 10 -6.86 -11.62 -9.08
N ARG A 11 -5.54 -11.69 -9.22
CA ARG A 11 -4.86 -12.78 -9.94
C ARG A 11 -3.50 -13.08 -9.31
N ASP A 12 -3.25 -14.34 -8.98
CA ASP A 12 -1.98 -14.82 -8.40
C ASP A 12 -1.53 -14.00 -7.17
N GLY A 13 -2.49 -13.66 -6.30
CA GLY A 13 -2.24 -12.86 -5.09
C GLY A 13 -1.98 -11.37 -5.35
N ARG A 14 -2.15 -10.90 -6.59
CA ARG A 14 -1.99 -9.48 -6.97
C ARG A 14 -3.33 -8.85 -7.26
N ILE A 15 -3.46 -7.58 -6.90
CA ILE A 15 -4.60 -6.75 -7.28
C ILE A 15 -4.20 -5.97 -8.53
N LEU A 16 -4.94 -6.19 -9.61
CA LEU A 16 -4.71 -5.57 -10.91
C LEU A 16 -5.89 -4.68 -11.29
N VAL A 17 -5.60 -3.65 -12.08
CA VAL A 17 -6.61 -2.81 -12.72
C VAL A 17 -6.52 -2.97 -14.24
N LEU A 18 -7.66 -3.28 -14.85
CA LEU A 18 -7.86 -3.32 -16.29
C LEU A 18 -8.35 -1.95 -16.74
N LEU A 19 -7.65 -1.33 -17.68
CA LEU A 19 -8.00 -0.02 -18.25
C LEU A 19 -8.25 -0.20 -19.75
N ALA A 20 -9.36 0.32 -20.26
CA ALA A 20 -9.76 0.14 -21.67
C ALA A 20 -8.71 0.60 -22.70
N ARG A 21 -7.80 1.51 -22.31
CA ARG A 21 -6.75 2.08 -23.17
C ARG A 21 -5.38 1.45 -22.98
N GLU A 22 -5.24 0.50 -22.06
CA GLU A 22 -3.96 -0.16 -21.76
C GLU A 22 -4.00 -1.62 -22.27
N PRO A 23 -2.94 -2.09 -22.95
CA PRO A 23 -2.91 -3.45 -23.50
C PRO A 23 -2.73 -4.53 -22.43
N LEU A 24 -2.25 -4.16 -21.23
CA LEU A 24 -1.97 -5.08 -20.13
C LEU A 24 -2.58 -4.56 -18.82
N PRO A 25 -3.02 -5.47 -17.92
CA PRO A 25 -3.44 -5.07 -16.58
C PRO A 25 -2.27 -4.43 -15.81
N LEU A 26 -2.58 -3.40 -15.02
CA LEU A 26 -1.59 -2.71 -14.19
C LEU A 26 -1.71 -3.15 -12.74
N SER A 27 -0.58 -3.23 -12.03
CA SER A 27 -0.56 -3.55 -10.59
C SER A 27 -0.99 -2.35 -9.76
N LEU A 28 -2.11 -2.44 -9.05
CA LEU A 28 -2.57 -1.37 -8.17
C LEU A 28 -1.52 -1.07 -7.08
N SER A 29 -0.93 -2.11 -6.46
CA SER A 29 0.11 -1.95 -5.44
C SER A 29 1.35 -1.19 -5.97
N GLN A 30 1.68 -1.35 -7.25
CA GLN A 30 2.78 -0.60 -7.88
C GLN A 30 2.40 0.86 -8.09
N ILE A 31 1.21 1.11 -8.64
CA ILE A 31 0.67 2.47 -8.82
C ILE A 31 0.62 3.21 -7.48
N ALA A 32 0.14 2.54 -6.44
CA ALA A 32 0.08 3.11 -5.09
C ALA A 32 1.47 3.50 -4.58
N ARG A 33 2.50 2.66 -4.79
CA ARG A 33 3.88 2.96 -4.39
C ARG A 33 4.46 4.15 -5.15
N GLU A 34 4.30 4.18 -6.47
CA GLU A 34 4.79 5.27 -7.33
C GLU A 34 4.11 6.62 -7.02
N GLY A 35 2.87 6.57 -6.51
CA GLY A 35 2.10 7.74 -6.11
C GLY A 35 2.18 8.11 -4.63
N ASP A 36 3.18 7.63 -3.88
CA ASP A 36 3.33 7.81 -2.42
C ASP A 36 2.05 7.50 -1.63
N PHE A 37 1.30 6.50 -2.08
CA PHE A 37 0.02 6.06 -1.51
C PHE A 37 -1.01 7.19 -1.40
N ARG A 38 -0.99 8.18 -2.31
CA ARG A 38 -1.95 9.29 -2.34
C ARG A 38 -3.16 8.92 -3.18
N MET A 39 -4.35 9.30 -2.70
CA MET A 39 -5.61 9.10 -3.42
C MET A 39 -5.62 9.78 -4.78
N SER A 40 -5.13 11.02 -4.84
CA SER A 40 -5.06 11.80 -6.08
C SER A 40 -4.20 11.11 -7.13
N ALA A 41 -2.98 10.68 -6.77
CA ALA A 41 -2.08 9.98 -7.67
C ALA A 41 -2.69 8.66 -8.19
N LEU A 42 -3.41 7.93 -7.34
CA LEU A 42 -4.11 6.72 -7.74
C LEU A 42 -5.24 7.03 -8.74
N CYS A 43 -6.02 8.09 -8.51
CA CYS A 43 -7.06 8.55 -9.42
C CYS A 43 -6.48 8.98 -10.77
N ASP A 44 -5.39 9.76 -10.75
CA ASP A 44 -4.73 10.28 -11.94
C ASP A 44 -4.16 9.15 -12.79
N ARG A 45 -3.51 8.15 -12.18
CA ARG A 45 -2.93 7.02 -12.92
C ARG A 45 -3.98 6.08 -13.50
N VAL A 46 -5.11 5.90 -12.82
CA VAL A 46 -6.25 5.09 -13.28
C VAL A 46 -7.11 5.87 -14.29
N GLY A 47 -7.07 7.20 -14.27
CA GLY A 47 -7.84 8.07 -15.16
C GLY A 47 -9.31 8.22 -14.76
N VAL A 48 -9.62 8.22 -13.46
CA VAL A 48 -11.00 8.30 -12.95
C VAL A 48 -11.13 9.27 -11.78
N SER A 49 -12.34 9.77 -11.54
CA SER A 49 -12.63 10.55 -10.33
C SER A 49 -12.63 9.68 -9.08
N GLU A 50 -12.41 10.28 -7.89
CA GLU A 50 -12.47 9.57 -6.61
C GLU A 50 -13.80 8.82 -6.40
N ARG A 51 -14.93 9.42 -6.83
CA ARG A 51 -16.25 8.79 -6.75
C ARG A 51 -16.30 7.51 -7.57
N HIS A 52 -15.74 7.53 -8.78
CA HIS A 52 -15.71 6.36 -9.64
C HIS A 52 -14.74 5.31 -9.10
N LEU A 53 -13.55 5.74 -8.66
CA LEU A 53 -12.57 4.84 -8.05
C LEU A 53 -13.15 4.11 -6.84
N ARG A 54 -13.86 4.84 -5.95
CA ARG A 54 -14.54 4.23 -4.80
C ARG A 54 -15.51 3.14 -5.21
N ARG A 55 -16.37 3.42 -6.21
CA ARG A 55 -17.32 2.42 -6.74
C ARG A 55 -16.60 1.18 -7.26
N VAL A 56 -15.53 1.34 -8.04
CA VAL A 56 -14.77 0.22 -8.61
C VAL A 56 -14.10 -0.61 -7.51
N PHE A 57 -13.56 0.04 -6.47
CA PHE A 57 -12.96 -0.63 -5.31
C PHE A 57 -13.99 -1.37 -4.46
N GLU A 58 -15.16 -0.78 -4.19
CA GLU A 58 -16.24 -1.43 -3.46
C GLU A 58 -16.78 -2.65 -4.22
N GLU A 59 -16.94 -2.54 -5.55
CA GLU A 59 -17.39 -3.65 -6.40
C GLU A 59 -16.33 -4.75 -6.54
N GLY A 60 -15.05 -4.39 -6.67
CA GLY A 60 -13.96 -5.33 -6.95
C GLY A 60 -13.28 -5.95 -5.73
N LEU A 61 -13.23 -5.22 -4.60
CA LEU A 61 -12.49 -5.62 -3.39
C LEU A 61 -13.33 -5.56 -2.11
N GLY A 62 -14.53 -4.97 -2.14
CA GLY A 62 -15.38 -4.81 -0.96
C GLY A 62 -14.89 -3.80 0.07
N ILE A 63 -13.83 -3.03 -0.24
CA ILE A 63 -13.24 -2.02 0.64
C ILE A 63 -13.05 -0.70 -0.10
N SER A 64 -13.01 0.41 0.64
CA SER A 64 -12.73 1.72 0.04
C SER A 64 -11.28 1.81 -0.46
N PRO A 65 -10.99 2.62 -1.50
CA PRO A 65 -9.62 2.83 -1.98
C PRO A 65 -8.72 3.45 -0.91
N LYS A 66 -9.28 4.24 0.01
CA LYS A 66 -8.54 4.85 1.12
C LYS A 66 -8.07 3.80 2.12
N GLU A 67 -8.95 2.87 2.48
CA GLU A 67 -8.60 1.77 3.38
C GLU A 67 -7.59 0.84 2.73
N TRP A 68 -7.77 0.50 1.45
CA TRP A 68 -6.81 -0.31 0.71
C TRP A 68 -5.42 0.38 0.63
N LEU A 69 -5.36 1.67 0.28
CA LEU A 69 -4.09 2.43 0.26
C LEU A 69 -3.39 2.42 1.63
N ARG A 70 -4.16 2.54 2.71
CA ARG A 70 -3.63 2.43 4.08
C ARG A 70 -3.03 1.05 4.33
N GLN A 71 -3.72 -0.02 3.94
CA GLN A 71 -3.24 -1.40 4.08
C GLN A 71 -1.94 -1.62 3.30
N GLU A 72 -1.90 -1.23 2.02
CA GLU A 72 -0.70 -1.34 1.18
C GLU A 72 0.48 -0.57 1.76
N ARG A 73 0.23 0.63 2.28
CA ARG A 73 1.25 1.45 2.96
C ARG A 73 1.82 0.73 4.18
N MET A 74 0.99 0.03 4.95
CA MET A 74 1.42 -0.72 6.14
C MET A 74 2.16 -2.01 5.80
N VAL A 75 1.81 -2.67 4.69
CA VAL A 75 2.57 -3.80 4.14
C VAL A 75 3.96 -3.34 3.69
N ALA A 76 4.04 -2.21 2.97
CA ALA A 76 5.30 -1.61 2.55
C ALA A 76 6.18 -1.20 3.75
N ALA A 77 5.59 -0.57 4.76
CA ALA A 77 6.28 -0.23 6.01
C ALA A 77 6.92 -1.44 6.66
N ARG A 78 6.15 -2.52 6.81
CA ARG A 78 6.65 -3.75 7.44
C ARG A 78 7.84 -4.32 6.66
N LYS A 79 7.80 -4.27 5.32
CA LYS A 79 8.91 -4.69 4.47
C LYS A 79 10.15 -3.84 4.74
N LEU A 80 10.05 -2.51 4.70
CA LEU A 80 11.20 -1.62 4.91
C LEU A 80 11.81 -1.80 6.32
N LEU A 81 10.96 -1.86 7.35
CA LEU A 81 11.42 -2.05 8.72
C LEU A 81 12.17 -3.37 8.93
N ARG A 82 11.71 -4.46 8.29
CA ARG A 82 12.41 -5.75 8.30
C ARG A 82 13.82 -5.70 7.72
N HIS A 83 14.08 -4.80 6.78
CA HIS A 83 15.40 -4.60 6.18
C HIS A 83 16.25 -3.60 6.98
N GLY A 84 15.80 -3.17 8.17
CA GLY A 84 16.56 -2.28 9.03
C GLY A 84 16.49 -0.80 8.65
N SER A 85 15.62 -0.39 7.72
CA SER A 85 15.47 1.02 7.33
C SER A 85 15.10 1.89 8.53
N PRO A 86 15.74 3.06 8.73
CA PRO A 86 15.41 3.98 9.82
C PRO A 86 13.94 4.40 9.83
N ILE A 87 13.31 4.38 11.00
CA ILE A 87 11.87 4.70 11.18
C ILE A 87 11.47 6.04 10.52
N LYS A 88 12.34 7.05 10.59
CA LYS A 88 12.07 8.37 10.01
C LYS A 88 12.07 8.33 8.48
N GLU A 89 12.99 7.59 7.88
CA GLU A 89 13.08 7.41 6.42
C GLU A 89 11.88 6.62 5.92
N VAL A 90 11.52 5.52 6.61
CA VAL A 90 10.30 4.76 6.29
C VAL A 90 9.04 5.64 6.32
N ALA A 91 8.94 6.58 7.26
CA ALA A 91 7.81 7.50 7.29
C ALA A 91 7.78 8.42 6.05
N ILE A 92 8.94 8.97 5.66
CA ILE A 92 9.07 9.87 4.50
C ILE A 92 8.77 9.12 3.20
N ASP A 93 9.38 7.96 3.00
CA ASP A 93 9.25 7.11 1.80
C ASP A 93 7.81 6.63 1.57
N LEU A 94 7.01 6.57 2.63
CA LEU A 94 5.60 6.16 2.57
C LEU A 94 4.62 7.35 2.58
N GLY A 95 5.14 8.56 2.38
CA GLY A 95 4.34 9.78 2.24
C GLY A 95 3.69 10.27 3.55
N PHE A 96 4.25 9.94 4.71
CA PHE A 96 3.81 10.52 5.98
C PHE A 96 4.46 11.88 6.22
N SER A 97 3.69 12.80 6.81
CA SER A 97 4.20 14.13 7.16
C SER A 97 5.26 14.11 8.26
N ASN A 98 5.25 13.08 9.12
CA ASN A 98 6.28 12.82 10.13
C ASN A 98 6.18 11.41 10.71
N ALA A 99 7.24 11.01 11.42
CA ALA A 99 7.37 9.70 12.06
C ALA A 99 6.32 9.42 13.16
N LYS A 100 5.74 10.45 13.80
CA LYS A 100 4.72 10.27 14.84
C LYS A 100 3.40 9.81 14.24
N VAL A 101 2.97 10.42 13.13
CA VAL A 101 1.77 9.99 12.39
C VAL A 101 1.94 8.57 11.87
N PHE A 102 3.09 8.29 11.25
CA PHE A 102 3.45 6.94 10.82
C PHE A 102 3.35 5.93 11.97
N SER A 103 3.99 6.21 13.11
CA SER A 103 4.04 5.28 14.24
C SER A 103 2.65 4.95 14.79
N ARG A 104 1.75 5.95 14.86
CA ARG A 104 0.36 5.74 15.29
C ARG A 104 -0.37 4.81 14.31
N ASP A 105 -0.26 5.06 13.02
CA ASP A 105 -0.93 4.26 11.99
C ASP A 105 -0.38 2.83 11.97
N PHE A 106 0.94 2.67 12.11
CA PHE A 106 1.61 1.38 12.20
C PHE A 106 1.17 0.58 13.42
N VAL A 107 1.07 1.20 14.60
CA VAL A 107 0.55 0.54 15.81
C VAL A 107 -0.92 0.17 15.63
N SER A 108 -1.73 1.07 15.08
CA SER A 108 -3.14 0.77 14.82
C SER A 108 -3.34 -0.41 13.88
N PHE A 109 -2.42 -0.62 12.93
CA PHE A 109 -2.53 -1.69 11.94
C PHE A 109 -1.88 -3.00 12.37
N HIS A 110 -0.65 -2.95 12.92
CA HIS A 110 0.13 -4.14 13.27
C HIS A 110 0.08 -4.50 14.76
N GLY A 111 -0.48 -3.65 15.62
CA GLY A 111 -0.58 -3.85 17.06
C GLY A 111 0.74 -3.68 17.84
N VAL A 112 1.82 -3.29 17.18
CA VAL A 112 3.16 -3.14 17.78
C VAL A 112 3.83 -1.85 17.30
N ARG A 113 4.75 -1.30 18.11
CA ARG A 113 5.50 -0.09 17.72
C ARG A 113 6.49 -0.42 16.60
N PRO A 114 6.74 0.49 15.64
CA PRO A 114 7.72 0.28 14.57
C PRO A 114 9.12 -0.11 15.07
N THR A 115 9.58 0.53 16.15
CA THR A 115 10.89 0.27 16.76
C THR A 115 10.99 -1.12 17.38
N ASP A 116 9.93 -1.54 18.08
CA ASP A 116 9.87 -2.87 18.70
C ASP A 116 9.77 -3.97 17.65
N PHE A 117 8.98 -3.71 16.60
CA PHE A 117 8.90 -4.59 15.43
C PHE A 117 10.26 -4.76 14.77
N GLN A 118 10.95 -3.66 14.43
CA GLN A 118 12.26 -3.71 13.78
C GLN A 118 13.30 -4.41 14.65
N ARG A 119 13.38 -4.10 15.95
CA ARG A 119 14.31 -4.75 16.88
C ARG A 119 14.12 -6.27 16.88
N LYS A 120 12.86 -6.73 16.97
CA LYS A 120 12.54 -8.16 16.97
C LYS A 120 12.96 -8.86 15.68
N GLU A 121 12.73 -8.23 14.53
CA GLU A 121 13.12 -8.82 13.23
C GLU A 121 14.64 -8.86 13.09
N THR A 122 15.37 -7.83 13.53
CA THR A 122 16.85 -7.85 13.57
C THR A 122 17.37 -8.97 14.48
N GLU A 123 16.82 -9.12 15.68
CA GLU A 123 17.20 -10.20 16.61
C GLU A 123 16.93 -11.59 16.02
N HIS A 124 15.81 -11.77 15.32
CA HIS A 124 15.51 -13.02 14.62
C HIS A 124 16.54 -13.33 13.52
N VAL A 125 16.92 -12.32 12.72
CA VAL A 125 17.95 -12.49 11.67
C VAL A 125 19.30 -12.85 12.28
N LEU A 126 19.72 -12.16 13.36
CA LEU A 126 20.97 -12.45 14.04
C LEU A 126 21.00 -13.87 14.63
N ARG A 127 19.89 -14.35 15.19
CA ARG A 127 19.76 -15.73 15.68
C ARG A 127 19.86 -16.76 14.56
N ALA A 128 19.24 -16.50 13.40
CA ALA A 128 19.27 -17.40 12.25
C ALA A 128 20.66 -17.48 11.59
N ILE A 129 21.48 -16.44 11.69
CA ILE A 129 22.87 -16.45 11.20
C ILE A 129 23.80 -17.18 12.17
N ALA A 130 23.48 -17.15 13.47
CA ALA A 130 24.29 -17.77 14.53
C ALA A 130 23.98 -19.27 14.76
N SER A 131 22.98 -19.83 14.07
CA SER A 131 22.57 -21.24 14.11
C SER A 131 23.03 -22.00 12.88
#